data_AF-A0A973X4Z4-F1
#
_entry.id   AF-A0A973X4Z4-F1
#
_cell.length_a   1.000
_cell.length_b   1.000
_cell.length_c   1.000
_cell.angle_alpha   90.00
_cell.angle_beta   90.00
_cell.angle_gamma   90.00
#
_symmetry.space_group_name_H-M   'P 1'
#
loop_
_entity.id
_entity.type
_entity.pdbx_description
1 polymer ?
#
loop_
_entity_poly.entity_id
_entity_poly.type
_entity_poly.pdbx_seq_one_letter_code
_entity_poly.pdbx_strand_id
1 'polypeptide(L)'
;MGPFERFLVGLDGPPWSAVWRIALGLSLPPLFRAFAGGHDRFWTDLALFLGILVALYTIPALLRRVLPFSVEAREIWSTRRRIARRHDSYQWQKLFWIGLGLLPYAMIGNGFDRGESLIALLCLIGGSVGLLLWRRIDPADAAI
;
A
#
# COMPACT_ATOMS: atom_id res chain seq x y z
N MET A 1 -2.08 6.99 26.28
CA MET A 1 -2.55 6.47 24.97
C MET A 1 -3.84 5.65 25.13
N GLY A 2 -4.93 6.05 24.46
CA GLY A 2 -6.24 5.38 24.54
C GLY A 2 -6.33 4.06 23.76
N PRO A 3 -7.36 3.22 23.99
CA PRO A 3 -7.50 1.91 23.33
C PRO A 3 -7.65 2.02 21.81
N PHE A 4 -8.38 3.02 21.30
CA PHE A 4 -8.53 3.27 19.86
C PHE A 4 -7.20 3.66 19.19
N GLU A 5 -6.39 4.49 19.84
CA GLU A 5 -5.07 4.87 19.34
C GLU A 5 -4.12 3.68 19.32
N ARG A 6 -4.20 2.82 20.34
CA ARG A 6 -3.39 1.61 20.44
C ARG A 6 -3.71 0.63 19.33
N PHE A 7 -5.00 0.50 19.00
CA PHE A 7 -5.44 -0.25 17.83
C PHE A 7 -4.91 0.34 16.52
N LEU A 8 -5.06 1.65 16.30
CA LEU A 8 -4.56 2.31 15.07
C LEU A 8 -3.03 2.21 14.90
N VAL A 9 -2.28 2.36 15.99
CA VAL A 9 -0.82 2.20 15.97
C VAL A 9 -0.41 0.74 15.75
N GLY A 10 -1.18 -0.21 16.28
CA GLY A 10 -1.01 -1.64 16.01
C GLY A 10 -1.30 -1.98 14.55
N LEU A 11 -2.34 -1.36 13.96
CA LEU A 11 -2.75 -1.52 12.57
C LEU A 11 -1.63 -1.14 11.58
N ASP A 12 -0.89 -0.09 11.92
CA ASP A 12 0.26 0.41 11.15
C ASP A 12 1.54 -0.45 11.32
N GLY A 13 1.56 -1.40 12.25
CA GLY A 13 2.70 -2.29 12.52
C GLY A 13 2.59 -3.64 11.78
N PRO A 14 3.71 -4.35 11.57
CA PRO A 14 3.66 -5.75 11.14
C PRO A 14 3.08 -6.65 12.25
N PRO A 15 2.36 -7.74 11.91
CA PRO A 15 2.04 -8.22 10.56
C PRO A 15 0.82 -7.51 9.93
N TRP A 16 0.05 -6.77 10.73
CA TRP A 16 -1.23 -6.23 10.30
C TRP A 16 -1.12 -5.24 9.13
N SER A 17 -0.01 -4.51 9.06
CA SER A 17 0.32 -3.61 7.95
C SER A 17 0.41 -4.31 6.58
N ALA A 18 0.75 -5.60 6.54
CA ALA A 18 0.72 -6.40 5.32
C ALA A 18 -0.71 -6.89 5.03
N VAL A 19 -1.41 -7.37 6.05
CA VAL A 19 -2.77 -7.92 5.94
C VAL A 19 -3.74 -6.92 5.31
N TRP A 20 -3.78 -5.67 5.80
CA TRP A 20 -4.73 -4.70 5.24
C TRP A 20 -4.36 -4.26 3.82
N ARG A 21 -3.08 -4.29 3.44
CA ARG A 21 -2.63 -3.96 2.06
C ARG A 21 -2.95 -5.07 1.07
N ILE A 22 -2.82 -6.33 1.50
CA ILE A 22 -3.28 -7.49 0.73
C ILE A 22 -4.80 -7.40 0.58
N ALA A 23 -5.54 -7.14 1.66
CA ALA A 23 -6.99 -6.98 1.61
C ALA A 23 -7.42 -5.84 0.69
N LEU A 24 -6.66 -4.73 0.67
CA LEU A 24 -6.87 -3.63 -0.25
C LEU A 24 -6.61 -4.07 -1.70
N GLY A 25 -5.50 -4.75 -1.98
CA GLY A 25 -5.23 -5.34 -3.30
C GLY A 25 -6.32 -6.28 -3.76
N LEU A 26 -6.86 -7.10 -2.86
CA LEU A 26 -7.97 -8.02 -3.12
C LEU A 26 -9.28 -7.27 -3.46
N SER A 27 -9.53 -6.12 -2.84
CA SER A 27 -10.76 -5.36 -3.10
C SER A 27 -10.69 -4.49 -4.37
N LEU A 28 -9.50 -4.27 -4.95
CA LEU A 28 -9.33 -3.43 -6.14
C LEU A 28 -10.12 -3.94 -7.36
N PRO A 29 -10.01 -5.21 -7.80
CA PRO A 29 -10.68 -5.66 -9.02
C PRO A 29 -12.22 -5.53 -8.98
N PRO A 30 -12.94 -5.93 -7.90
CA PRO A 30 -14.38 -5.74 -7.86
C PRO A 30 -14.78 -4.25 -7.78
N LEU A 31 -13.98 -3.41 -7.11
CA LEU A 31 -14.19 -1.96 -7.09
C LEU A 31 -14.04 -1.36 -8.49
N PHE A 32 -12.97 -1.69 -9.20
CA PHE A 32 -12.71 -1.17 -10.55
C PHE A 32 -13.82 -1.58 -11.51
N ARG A 33 -14.24 -2.85 -11.46
CA ARG A 33 -15.35 -3.36 -12.28
C ARG A 33 -16.69 -2.67 -11.96
N ALA A 34 -16.94 -2.35 -10.69
CA ALA A 34 -18.14 -1.62 -10.29
C ALA A 34 -18.15 -0.16 -10.79
N PHE A 35 -16.99 0.51 -10.83
CA PHE A 35 -16.89 1.90 -11.24
C PHE A 35 -16.67 2.12 -12.75
N ALA A 36 -16.09 1.17 -13.47
CA ALA A 36 -15.67 1.39 -14.86
C ALA A 36 -16.81 1.41 -15.90
N GLY A 37 -18.02 0.97 -15.55
CA GLY A 37 -19.24 1.23 -16.35
C GLY A 37 -19.23 0.80 -17.83
N GLY A 38 -18.23 0.05 -18.30
CA GLY A 38 -18.09 -0.42 -19.68
C GLY A 38 -17.37 0.52 -20.66
N HIS A 39 -16.91 1.71 -20.25
CA HIS A 39 -16.04 2.57 -21.08
C HIS A 39 -14.55 2.25 -20.85
N ASP A 40 -13.67 2.80 -21.71
CA ASP A 40 -12.24 2.48 -21.85
C ASP A 40 -11.56 2.10 -20.51
N ARG A 41 -11.49 0.78 -20.26
CA ARG A 41 -11.24 0.20 -18.93
C ARG A 41 -9.84 0.54 -18.43
N PHE A 42 -8.88 0.67 -19.34
CA PHE A 42 -7.48 0.90 -19.01
C PHE A 42 -7.25 2.23 -18.27
N TRP A 43 -7.74 3.34 -18.83
CA TRP A 43 -7.53 4.67 -18.23
C TRP A 43 -8.30 4.82 -16.92
N THR A 44 -9.48 4.18 -16.83
CA THR A 44 -10.30 4.19 -15.63
C THR A 44 -9.62 3.41 -14.50
N ASP A 45 -9.11 2.21 -14.77
CA ASP A 45 -8.37 1.39 -13.80
C ASP A 45 -7.11 2.12 -13.32
N LEU A 46 -6.37 2.76 -14.24
CA LEU A 46 -5.18 3.53 -13.89
C LEU A 46 -5.52 4.74 -13.01
N ALA A 47 -6.56 5.50 -13.36
CA ALA A 47 -7.01 6.65 -12.59
C ALA A 47 -7.51 6.24 -11.19
N LEU A 48 -8.27 5.15 -11.09
CA LEU A 48 -8.74 4.61 -9.81
C LEU A 48 -7.56 4.11 -8.96
N PHE A 49 -6.59 3.43 -9.56
CA PHE A 49 -5.39 2.98 -8.87
C PHE A 49 -4.57 4.16 -8.33
N LEU A 50 -4.33 5.19 -9.15
CA LEU A 50 -3.67 6.43 -8.71
C LEU A 50 -4.46 7.14 -7.61
N GLY A 51 -5.78 7.22 -7.76
CA GLY A 51 -6.69 7.76 -6.75
C GLY A 51 -6.55 7.05 -5.42
N ILE A 52 -6.41 5.73 -5.42
CA ILE A 52 -6.20 4.93 -4.21
C ILE A 52 -4.82 5.18 -3.60
N LEU A 53 -3.76 5.30 -4.41
CA LEU A 53 -2.44 5.69 -3.90
C LEU A 53 -2.47 7.07 -3.23
N VAL A 54 -3.19 8.03 -3.83
CA VAL A 54 -3.41 9.36 -3.25
C VAL A 54 -4.25 9.28 -1.98
N ALA A 55 -5.32 8.46 -1.97
CA ALA A 55 -6.17 8.26 -0.79
C ALA A 55 -5.37 7.66 0.38
N LEU A 56 -4.51 6.68 0.11
CA LEU A 56 -3.61 6.08 1.10
C LEU A 56 -2.62 7.09 1.70
N TYR A 57 -2.32 8.18 0.99
CA TYR A 57 -1.52 9.27 1.51
C TYR A 57 -2.35 10.30 2.28
N THR A 58 -3.47 10.70 1.69
CA THR A 58 -4.29 11.83 2.16
C THR A 58 -5.17 11.46 3.34
N ILE A 59 -5.80 10.29 3.36
CA ILE A 59 -6.68 9.85 4.45
C ILE A 59 -5.93 9.82 5.80
N PRO A 60 -4.75 9.17 5.94
CA PRO A 60 -4.03 9.19 7.21
C PRO A 60 -3.53 10.59 7.59
N ALA A 61 -3.17 11.42 6.61
CA ALA A 61 -2.77 12.81 6.86
C ALA A 61 -3.94 13.65 7.39
N LEU A 62 -5.13 13.49 6.81
CA LEU A 62 -6.35 14.16 7.22
C LEU A 62 -6.83 13.68 8.60
N LEU A 63 -6.88 12.37 8.84
CA LEU A 63 -7.24 11.80 10.15
C LEU A 63 -6.37 12.41 11.25
N ARG A 64 -5.05 12.51 11.03
CA ARG A 64 -4.12 13.08 12.02
C ARG A 64 -4.29 14.57 12.25
N ARG A 65 -4.84 15.30 11.27
CA ARG A 65 -5.13 16.73 11.39
C ARG A 65 -6.44 17.00 12.11
N VAL A 66 -7.46 16.17 11.86
CA VAL A 66 -8.81 16.36 12.40
C VAL A 66 -8.96 15.76 13.79
N LEU A 67 -8.33 14.60 14.07
CA LEU A 67 -8.51 13.91 15.34
C LEU A 67 -7.48 14.35 16.39
N PRO A 68 -7.91 14.59 17.64
CA PRO A 68 -7.04 15.00 18.74
C PRO A 68 -6.27 13.79 19.30
N PHE A 69 -5.36 13.23 18.51
CA PHE A 69 -4.50 12.13 18.95
C PHE A 69 -3.51 12.56 20.04
N SER A 70 -3.22 11.65 20.96
CA SER A 70 -2.22 11.80 22.02
C SER A 70 -0.81 12.06 21.47
N VAL A 71 0.02 12.73 22.27
CA VAL A 71 1.42 13.03 21.94
C VAL A 71 2.21 11.74 21.69
N GLU A 72 1.96 10.71 22.49
CA GLU A 72 2.57 9.38 22.36
C GLU A 72 2.29 8.73 20.99
N ALA A 73 1.02 8.75 20.53
CA ALA A 73 0.66 8.20 19.22
C ALA A 73 1.31 9.00 18.07
N ARG A 74 1.39 10.33 18.21
CA ARG A 74 2.03 11.22 17.23
C ARG A 74 3.54 10.97 17.13
N GLU A 75 4.22 10.73 18.26
CA GLU A 75 5.66 10.40 18.28
C GLU A 75 5.96 9.04 17.63
N ILE A 76 5.14 8.03 17.90
CA ILE A 76 5.30 6.72 17.26
C ILE A 76 5.14 6.85 15.75
N TRP A 77 4.10 7.55 15.28
CA TRP A 77 3.89 7.78 13.86
C TRP A 77 4.97 8.64 13.21
N SER A 78 5.45 9.69 13.87
CA SER A 78 6.51 10.55 13.32
C SER A 78 7.83 9.79 13.19
N THR A 79 8.18 8.97 14.20
CA THR A 79 9.36 8.09 14.19
C THR A 79 9.27 7.07 13.06
N ARG A 80 8.14 6.36 12.94
CA ARG A 80 7.91 5.40 11.85
C ARG A 80 7.93 6.07 10.48
N ARG A 81 7.38 7.29 10.34
CA ARG A 81 7.42 8.05 9.07
C ARG A 81 8.85 8.49 8.74
N ARG A 82 9.66 8.86 9.73
CA ARG A 82 11.07 9.23 9.53
C ARG A 82 11.89 8.04 9.07
N ILE A 83 11.71 6.88 9.69
CA ILE A 83 12.31 5.62 9.26
C ILE A 83 11.85 5.28 7.83
N ALA A 84 10.55 5.35 7.56
CA ALA A 84 9.99 5.06 6.24
C ALA A 84 10.38 6.07 5.13
N ARG A 85 10.77 7.31 5.48
CA ARG A 85 11.33 8.28 4.52
C ARG A 85 12.81 8.04 4.25
N ARG A 86 13.57 7.62 5.27
CA ARG A 86 14.97 7.21 5.09
C ARG A 86 15.11 5.89 4.35
N HIS A 87 14.13 5.01 4.50
CA HIS A 87 14.14 3.69 3.90
C HIS A 87 13.00 3.61 2.90
N ASP A 88 13.32 3.93 1.64
CA ASP A 88 12.38 3.92 0.50
C ASP A 88 11.71 2.53 0.31
N SER A 89 12.25 1.50 0.98
CA SER A 89 11.67 0.17 1.18
C SER A 89 10.21 0.16 1.59
N TYR A 90 9.72 1.17 2.31
CA TYR A 90 8.32 1.22 2.74
C TYR A 90 7.34 1.47 1.58
N GLN A 91 7.76 2.17 0.53
CA GLN A 91 6.94 2.32 -0.69
C GLN A 91 6.93 1.03 -1.50
N TRP A 92 8.10 0.40 -1.65
CA TRP A 92 8.25 -0.87 -2.36
C TRP A 92 7.48 -2.02 -1.69
N GLN A 93 7.50 -2.09 -0.35
CA GLN A 93 6.67 -3.02 0.42
C GLN A 93 5.18 -2.78 0.17
N LYS A 94 4.73 -1.52 0.12
CA LYS A 94 3.31 -1.21 -0.14
C LYS A 94 2.87 -1.74 -1.50
N LEU A 95 3.65 -1.45 -2.55
CA LEU A 95 3.38 -1.94 -3.90
C LEU A 95 3.40 -3.46 -3.96
N PHE A 96 4.38 -4.09 -3.33
CA PHE A 96 4.49 -5.55 -3.29
C PHE A 96 3.28 -6.21 -2.63
N TRP A 97 2.87 -5.75 -1.44
CA TRP A 97 1.73 -6.34 -0.72
C TRP A 97 0.39 -6.12 -1.42
N ILE A 98 0.20 -4.95 -2.06
CA ILE A 98 -0.98 -4.70 -2.90
C ILE A 98 -0.97 -5.63 -4.12
N GLY A 99 0.18 -5.77 -4.79
CA GLY A 99 0.36 -6.71 -5.89
C GLY A 99 0.10 -8.16 -5.50
N LEU A 100 0.50 -8.56 -4.29
CA LEU A 100 0.23 -9.90 -3.77
C LEU A 100 -1.27 -10.14 -3.56
N GLY A 101 -2.01 -9.13 -3.11
CA GLY A 101 -3.47 -9.18 -2.97
C GLY A 101 -4.22 -9.27 -4.30
N LEU A 102 -3.58 -8.86 -5.41
CA LEU A 102 -4.13 -8.98 -6.75
C LEU A 102 -3.98 -10.40 -7.34
N LEU A 103 -2.95 -11.16 -6.97
CA LEU A 103 -2.67 -12.50 -7.52
C LEU A 103 -3.83 -13.50 -7.51
N PRO A 104 -4.68 -13.59 -6.46
CA PRO A 104 -5.82 -14.52 -6.47
C PRO A 104 -6.76 -14.31 -7.66
N TYR A 105 -6.94 -13.08 -8.13
CA TYR A 105 -7.78 -12.76 -9.29
C TYR A 105 -7.14 -13.16 -10.62
N ALA A 106 -5.80 -13.21 -10.69
CA ALA A 106 -5.10 -13.76 -11.84
C ALA A 106 -5.29 -15.28 -11.98
N MET A 107 -5.47 -15.98 -10.86
CA MET A 107 -5.60 -17.45 -10.82
C MET A 107 -7.05 -17.93 -11.02
N ILE A 108 -8.05 -17.10 -10.73
CA ILE A 108 -9.46 -17.42 -10.92
C ILE A 108 -9.85 -17.07 -12.37
N GLY A 109 -10.31 -18.06 -13.14
CA GLY A 109 -10.49 -18.04 -14.60
C GLY A 109 -11.39 -16.97 -15.24
N ASN A 110 -11.85 -15.96 -14.48
CA ASN A 110 -12.49 -14.76 -15.02
C ASN A 110 -11.50 -13.69 -15.50
N GLY A 111 -10.19 -13.93 -15.37
CA GLY A 111 -9.12 -13.16 -16.00
C GLY A 111 -8.99 -11.73 -15.51
N PHE A 112 -7.75 -11.22 -15.54
CA PHE A 112 -7.54 -9.78 -15.48
C PHE A 112 -7.85 -9.16 -16.83
N ASP A 113 -8.54 -8.01 -16.81
CA ASP A 113 -8.50 -7.11 -17.96
C ASP A 113 -7.06 -6.60 -18.20
N ARG A 114 -6.77 -6.05 -19.39
CA ARG A 114 -5.43 -5.55 -19.73
C ARG A 114 -4.91 -4.50 -18.73
N GLY A 115 -5.81 -3.66 -18.20
CA GLY A 115 -5.51 -2.66 -17.17
C GLY A 115 -5.13 -3.27 -15.82
N GLU A 116 -5.98 -4.17 -15.30
CA GLU A 116 -5.73 -4.92 -14.07
C GLU A 116 -4.42 -5.72 -14.13
N SER A 117 -4.12 -6.35 -15.28
CA SER A 117 -2.88 -7.10 -15.51
C SER A 117 -1.64 -6.20 -15.44
N LEU A 118 -1.70 -5.02 -16.06
CA LEU A 118 -0.57 -4.08 -16.06
C LEU A 118 -0.33 -3.54 -14.65
N ILE A 119 -1.39 -3.20 -13.91
CA ILE A 119 -1.29 -2.73 -12.52
C ILE A 119 -0.70 -3.82 -11.63
N ALA A 120 -1.16 -5.06 -11.76
CA ALA A 120 -0.61 -6.19 -11.01
C ALA A 120 0.88 -6.40 -11.31
N LEU A 121 1.28 -6.36 -12.58
CA LEU A 121 2.69 -6.45 -13.00
C LEU A 121 3.53 -5.31 -12.44
N LEU A 122 3.07 -4.06 -12.54
CA LEU A 122 3.77 -2.89 -12.00
C LEU A 122 3.93 -2.99 -10.47
N CYS A 123 2.88 -3.40 -9.76
CA CYS A 123 2.92 -3.57 -8.30
C CYS A 123 3.88 -4.68 -7.89
N LEU A 124 3.82 -5.84 -8.55
CA LEU A 124 4.63 -7.01 -8.21
C LEU A 124 6.09 -6.83 -8.64
N ILE A 125 6.35 -6.43 -9.89
CA ILE A 125 7.72 -6.26 -10.41
C ILE A 125 8.36 -5.05 -9.75
N GLY A 126 7.67 -3.90 -9.73
CA GLY A 126 8.20 -2.69 -9.09
C GLY A 126 8.43 -2.89 -7.60
N GLY A 127 7.45 -3.47 -6.90
CA GLY A 127 7.56 -3.79 -5.47
C GLY A 127 8.69 -4.79 -5.16
N SER A 128 8.82 -5.85 -5.96
CA SER A 128 9.88 -6.86 -5.77
C SER A 128 11.26 -6.33 -6.09
N VAL A 129 11.43 -5.63 -7.22
CA VAL A 129 12.71 -5.03 -7.64
C VAL A 129 13.16 -4.00 -6.61
N GLY A 130 12.26 -3.12 -6.16
CA GLY A 130 12.57 -2.13 -5.13
C GLY A 130 12.95 -2.77 -3.78
N LEU A 131 12.27 -3.85 -3.39
CA LEU A 131 12.62 -4.63 -2.20
C LEU A 131 13.98 -5.32 -2.31
N LEU A 132 14.30 -5.88 -3.48
CA LEU A 132 15.57 -6.56 -3.74
C LEU A 132 16.74 -5.58 -3.83
N LEU A 133 16.57 -4.45 -4.50
CA LEU A 133 17.56 -3.37 -4.55
C LEU A 133 17.83 -2.81 -3.14
N TRP A 134 16.77 -2.61 -2.35
CA TRP A 134 16.93 -2.20 -0.95
C TRP A 134 17.75 -3.21 -0.14
N ARG A 135 17.39 -4.50 -0.20
CA ARG A 135 18.14 -5.57 0.49
C ARG A 135 19.60 -5.69 0.06
N ARG A 136 19.95 -5.20 -1.14
CA ARG A 136 21.32 -5.17 -1.67
C ARG A 136 22.10 -3.92 -1.27
N ILE A 137 21.43 -2.84 -0.88
CA ILE A 137 22.06 -1.60 -0.38
C ILE A 137 22.29 -1.71 1.15
N ASP A 138 21.38 -2.35 1.86
CA ASP A 138 21.45 -2.62 3.31
C ASP A 138 22.64 -3.48 3.83
N PRO A 139 23.45 -4.22 3.03
CA PRO A 139 24.62 -4.92 3.55
C PRO A 139 25.85 -4.02 3.76
N ALA A 140 25.90 -2.82 3.17
CA ALA A 140 27.13 -1.99 3.13
C ALA A 140 27.09 -0.75 4.04
N ASP A 141 25.90 -0.19 4.32
CA ASP A 141 25.76 1.00 5.19
C ASP A 141 25.61 0.68 6.69
N ALA A 142 25.66 -0.61 7.07
CA ALA A 142 25.63 -1.06 8.46
C ALA A 142 27.04 -1.21 9.09
N ALA A 143 28.10 -0.84 8.37
CA ALA A 143 29.49 -0.95 8.80
C ALA A 143 30.24 0.39 8.86
N ILE A 144 29.53 1.50 9.13
CA ILE A 144 30.12 2.80 9.47
C ILE A 144 29.42 3.37 10.71
#